data_AF-A0A101XJW1-F1
#
_entry.id   AF-A0A101XJW1-F1
#
_cell.length_a   1.000
_cell.length_b   1.000
_cell.length_c   1.000
_cell.angle_alpha   90.00
_cell.angle_beta   90.00
_cell.angle_gamma   90.00
#
_symmetry.space_group_name_H-M   'P 1'
#
loop_
_entity.id
_entity.type
_entity.pdbx_description
1 polymer ?
#
loop_
_entity_poly.entity_id
_entity_poly.type
_entity_poly.pdbx_seq_one_letter_code
_entity_poly.pdbx_strand_id
1 'polypeptide(L)'
;MLIRERRRGGTHGSEYIYALIGNELIHISEIGKLIRQEDDEYIYELPSNAFTWLYIFSFSRSGYGSVIRCPPGNYVGIDHTKCPIKNVEEALDWLGDVNFKIKSPELRNLLNELISEYVTMASEAKDYWSSLGGKLRFMGHASRLSNFFNNPRIYYFTELSIPNDSGRIQGIRTTMSLVYENWVAVKISEALGARRLIRRSWEAKQPFTNELVTVWFEQGGGTSYAILDTPHGAFTIWLEFQVDPAIHVFPSPEYARESNQIRTLAGHGRKAVRPDIVIVRGRFDDVNDFIKSGKEIDALIECKALTYEDWRDDIDEQVIPYVKQFKPGKAMLVARHKIPSEAKTKMFNNGIDYIEDVELNEAGISKLMKTMKDITT
;
A
#
# COMPACT_ATOMS: atom_id res chain seq x y z
N MET A 1 -24.39 -30.35 8.51
CA MET A 1 -22.96 -30.64 8.19
C MET A 1 -22.09 -29.80 9.09
N LEU A 2 -21.00 -30.33 9.63
CA LEU A 2 -20.10 -29.61 10.53
C LEU A 2 -18.88 -29.08 9.79
N ILE A 3 -18.55 -27.80 9.97
CA ILE A 3 -17.40 -27.14 9.34
C ILE A 3 -16.61 -26.40 10.42
N ARG A 4 -15.29 -26.61 10.46
CA ARG A 4 -14.36 -25.89 11.35
C ARG A 4 -13.67 -24.77 10.57
N GLU A 5 -13.69 -23.57 11.15
CA GLU A 5 -13.00 -22.39 10.66
C GLU A 5 -11.98 -21.91 11.70
N ARG A 6 -10.85 -21.33 11.26
CA ARG A 6 -9.83 -20.78 12.15
C ARG A 6 -9.62 -19.28 11.91
N ARG A 7 -9.94 -18.44 12.89
CA ARG A 7 -9.88 -16.97 12.76
C ARG A 7 -8.84 -16.35 13.70
N ARG A 8 -7.76 -15.82 13.14
CA ARG A 8 -6.71 -15.09 13.88
C ARG A 8 -6.72 -13.57 13.64
N GLY A 9 -7.85 -13.02 13.19
CA GLY A 9 -8.04 -11.57 13.03
C GLY A 9 -7.35 -10.92 11.80
N GLY A 10 -6.71 -11.70 10.94
CA GLY A 10 -6.08 -11.25 9.69
C GLY A 10 -5.52 -12.41 8.89
N THR A 11 -4.59 -12.18 7.97
CA THR A 11 -4.07 -13.22 7.07
C THR A 11 -2.88 -14.01 7.61
N HIS A 12 -2.58 -13.93 8.91
CA HIS A 12 -1.48 -14.68 9.51
C HIS A 12 -1.97 -15.97 10.16
N GLY A 13 -2.03 -17.05 9.38
CA GLY A 13 -2.46 -18.36 9.89
C GLY A 13 -3.97 -18.54 10.05
N SER A 14 -4.78 -17.77 9.31
CA SER A 14 -6.24 -17.88 9.32
C SER A 14 -6.77 -18.70 8.15
N GLU A 15 -7.93 -19.29 8.35
CA GLU A 15 -8.71 -20.00 7.36
C GLU A 15 -10.12 -19.41 7.40
N TYR A 16 -10.55 -18.75 6.33
CA TYR A 16 -11.89 -18.17 6.23
C TYR A 16 -12.74 -18.95 5.24
N ILE A 17 -13.97 -19.30 5.65
CA ILE A 17 -14.79 -20.24 4.89
C ILE A 17 -16.06 -19.57 4.39
N TYR A 18 -16.33 -19.77 3.10
CA TYR A 18 -17.47 -19.23 2.40
C TYR A 18 -18.21 -20.32 1.64
N ALA A 19 -19.54 -20.28 1.68
CA ALA A 19 -20.41 -21.11 0.86
C ALA A 19 -20.80 -20.36 -0.41
N LEU A 20 -20.71 -21.03 -1.56
CA LEU A 20 -21.15 -20.49 -2.85
C LEU A 20 -22.66 -20.71 -3.01
N ILE A 21 -23.43 -19.62 -3.03
CA ILE A 21 -24.87 -19.61 -3.26
C ILE A 21 -25.14 -18.73 -4.48
N GLY A 22 -25.60 -19.35 -5.58
CA GLY A 22 -25.62 -18.67 -6.88
C GLY A 22 -24.19 -18.34 -7.33
N ASN A 23 -23.90 -17.05 -7.49
CA ASN A 23 -22.57 -16.52 -7.78
C ASN A 23 -21.93 -15.77 -6.59
N GLU A 24 -22.54 -15.83 -5.41
CA GLU A 24 -22.06 -15.13 -4.22
C GLU A 24 -21.36 -16.07 -3.22
N LEU A 25 -20.20 -15.64 -2.72
CA LEU A 25 -19.53 -16.20 -1.55
C LEU A 25 -20.16 -15.57 -0.31
N ILE A 26 -20.88 -16.40 0.43
CA ILE A 26 -21.50 -16.03 1.71
C ILE A 26 -20.73 -16.70 2.82
N HIS A 27 -20.23 -15.91 3.76
CA HIS A 27 -19.45 -16.42 4.87
C HIS A 27 -20.30 -17.39 5.71
N ILE A 28 -19.72 -18.51 6.15
CA ILE A 28 -20.49 -19.60 6.78
C ILE A 28 -21.20 -19.17 8.07
N SER A 29 -20.74 -18.13 8.74
CA SER A 29 -21.41 -17.60 9.94
C SER A 29 -22.76 -16.96 9.67
N GLU A 30 -23.08 -16.61 8.41
CA GLU A 30 -24.36 -16.02 8.05
C GLU A 30 -25.47 -17.06 7.79
N ILE A 31 -25.07 -18.29 7.48
CA ILE A 31 -25.99 -19.36 7.08
C ILE A 31 -25.95 -20.57 8.02
N GLY A 32 -24.91 -20.68 8.84
CA GLY A 32 -24.70 -21.76 9.77
C GLY A 32 -24.99 -21.37 11.22
N LYS A 33 -25.35 -22.35 12.03
CA LYS A 33 -25.47 -22.21 13.48
C LYS A 33 -24.12 -22.48 14.13
N LEU A 34 -23.60 -21.53 14.92
CA LEU A 34 -22.39 -21.75 15.71
C LEU A 34 -22.68 -22.81 16.78
N ILE A 35 -21.89 -23.89 16.80
CA ILE A 35 -22.04 -25.01 17.74
C ILE A 35 -20.97 -24.96 18.83
N ARG A 36 -19.74 -24.57 18.47
CA ARG A 36 -18.62 -24.48 19.40
C ARG A 36 -17.66 -23.39 18.99
N GLN A 37 -17.09 -22.69 19.97
CA GLN A 37 -16.01 -21.73 19.80
C GLN A 37 -14.98 -21.97 20.90
N GLU A 38 -13.73 -22.22 20.52
CA GLU A 38 -12.58 -22.36 21.41
C GLU A 38 -11.39 -21.63 20.81
N ASP A 39 -10.85 -20.66 21.54
CA ASP A 39 -9.76 -19.80 21.08
C ASP A 39 -10.01 -19.20 19.67
N ASP A 40 -9.21 -19.60 18.68
CA ASP A 40 -9.31 -19.18 17.29
C ASP A 40 -10.17 -20.13 16.43
N GLU A 41 -10.73 -21.20 16.97
CA GLU A 41 -11.48 -22.21 16.24
C GLU A 41 -13.00 -22.08 16.43
N TYR A 42 -13.73 -22.09 15.31
CA TYR A 42 -15.18 -21.94 15.25
C TYR A 42 -15.77 -23.12 14.50
N ILE A 43 -16.74 -23.83 15.10
CA ILE A 43 -17.43 -24.95 14.46
C ILE A 43 -18.88 -24.56 14.19
N TYR A 44 -19.25 -24.59 12.91
CA TYR A 44 -20.59 -24.27 12.43
C TYR A 44 -21.32 -25.52 11.95
N GLU A 45 -22.61 -25.59 12.22
CA GLU A 45 -23.54 -26.52 11.59
C GLU A 45 -24.26 -25.82 10.42
N LEU A 46 -24.09 -26.35 9.21
CA LEU A 46 -24.70 -25.84 7.99
C LEU A 46 -25.75 -26.81 7.42
N PRO A 47 -26.81 -26.28 6.76
CA PRO A 47 -27.76 -27.09 6.00
C PRO A 47 -27.09 -27.74 4.78
N SER A 48 -27.39 -29.02 4.52
CA SER A 48 -26.71 -29.82 3.47
C SER A 48 -27.01 -29.41 2.03
N ASN A 49 -28.11 -28.70 1.79
CA ASN A 49 -28.63 -28.44 0.44
C ASN A 49 -28.65 -26.95 0.07
N ALA A 50 -27.95 -26.09 0.82
CA ALA A 50 -28.06 -24.64 0.66
C ALA A 50 -27.02 -24.02 -0.30
N PHE A 51 -25.98 -24.76 -0.70
CA PHE A 51 -24.86 -24.23 -1.46
C PHE A 51 -24.24 -25.30 -2.37
N THR A 52 -23.49 -24.86 -3.39
CA THR A 52 -22.88 -25.76 -4.39
C THR A 52 -21.44 -26.13 -4.06
N TRP A 53 -20.67 -25.20 -3.50
CA TRP A 53 -19.27 -25.38 -3.12
C TRP A 53 -18.95 -24.62 -1.84
N LEU A 54 -17.94 -25.08 -1.11
CA LEU A 54 -17.25 -24.33 -0.08
C LEU A 54 -15.91 -23.85 -0.62
N TYR A 55 -15.61 -22.58 -0.39
CA TYR A 55 -14.32 -21.97 -0.65
C TYR A 55 -13.67 -21.63 0.69
N ILE A 56 -12.47 -22.15 0.90
CA ILE A 56 -11.66 -21.89 2.09
C ILE A 56 -10.46 -21.07 1.65
N PHE A 57 -10.39 -19.83 2.11
CA PHE A 57 -9.25 -18.95 1.92
C PHE A 57 -8.30 -19.18 3.10
N SER A 58 -7.24 -19.96 2.84
CA SER A 58 -6.25 -20.34 3.85
C SER A 58 -4.98 -19.53 3.66
N PHE A 59 -4.51 -18.90 4.74
CA PHE A 59 -3.31 -18.08 4.74
C PHE A 59 -2.25 -18.67 5.66
N SER A 60 -1.03 -18.80 5.14
CA SER A 60 0.12 -19.21 5.95
C SER A 60 0.47 -18.18 7.04
N ARG A 61 1.35 -18.54 7.97
CA ARG A 61 1.88 -17.58 8.97
C ARG A 61 2.64 -16.42 8.34
N SER A 62 3.10 -16.56 7.10
CA SER A 62 3.78 -15.51 6.33
C SER A 62 2.83 -14.73 5.41
N GLY A 63 1.52 -15.00 5.46
CA GLY A 63 0.51 -14.26 4.69
C GLY A 63 0.26 -14.77 3.27
N TYR A 64 1.01 -15.78 2.79
CA TYR A 64 0.72 -16.43 1.49
C TYR A 64 -0.65 -17.09 1.52
N GLY A 65 -1.52 -16.67 0.60
CA GLY A 65 -2.89 -17.15 0.48
C GLY A 65 -3.02 -18.32 -0.50
N SER A 66 -3.93 -19.23 -0.17
CA SER A 66 -4.37 -20.32 -1.01
C SER A 66 -5.89 -20.45 -0.94
N VAL A 67 -6.47 -21.04 -1.97
CA VAL A 67 -7.89 -21.32 -2.07
C VAL A 67 -8.07 -22.82 -2.14
N ILE A 68 -8.87 -23.36 -1.24
CA ILE A 68 -9.28 -24.75 -1.23
C ILE A 68 -10.77 -24.80 -1.58
N ARG A 69 -11.14 -25.63 -2.56
CA ARG A 69 -12.53 -25.77 -3.00
C ARG A 69 -13.05 -27.15 -2.61
N CYS A 70 -14.09 -27.21 -1.78
CA CYS A 70 -14.67 -28.46 -1.27
C CYS A 70 -16.14 -28.60 -1.68
N PRO A 71 -16.61 -29.81 -2.06
CA PRO A 71 -18.05 -30.04 -2.25
C PRO A 71 -18.79 -29.95 -0.89
N PRO A 72 -20.13 -29.97 -0.85
CA PRO A 72 -20.87 -30.05 0.40
C PRO A 72 -20.49 -31.31 1.19
N GLY A 73 -20.11 -31.13 2.46
CA GLY A 73 -19.61 -32.21 3.30
C GLY A 73 -19.28 -31.77 4.72
N ASN A 74 -18.84 -32.72 5.55
CA ASN A 74 -18.33 -32.45 6.90
C ASN A 74 -16.83 -32.18 6.85
N TYR A 75 -16.40 -31.03 7.36
CA TYR A 75 -15.01 -30.55 7.32
C TYR A 75 -14.59 -30.01 8.69
N VAL A 76 -14.53 -30.89 9.69
CA VAL A 76 -13.87 -30.59 10.98
C VAL A 76 -12.34 -30.69 10.86
N GLY A 77 -11.87 -31.39 9.82
CA GLY A 77 -10.53 -31.30 9.25
C GLY A 77 -10.63 -31.36 7.72
N ILE A 78 -9.69 -30.71 7.01
CA ILE A 78 -9.69 -30.65 5.55
C ILE A 78 -9.06 -31.92 4.99
N ASP A 79 -9.82 -32.64 4.16
CA ASP A 79 -9.34 -33.79 3.39
C ASP A 79 -8.91 -33.30 1.99
N HIS A 80 -7.61 -33.07 1.80
CA HIS A 80 -7.06 -32.59 0.53
C HIS A 80 -7.20 -33.58 -0.64
N THR A 81 -7.55 -34.85 -0.39
CA THR A 81 -7.86 -35.78 -1.48
C THR A 81 -9.22 -35.49 -2.13
N LYS A 82 -10.12 -34.80 -1.41
CA LYS A 82 -11.46 -34.41 -1.88
C LYS A 82 -11.59 -32.92 -2.15
N CYS A 83 -10.67 -32.12 -1.60
CA CYS A 83 -10.68 -30.67 -1.71
C CYS A 83 -9.41 -30.18 -2.41
N PRO A 84 -9.44 -29.94 -3.73
CA PRO A 84 -8.30 -29.38 -4.44
C PRO A 84 -7.89 -28.02 -3.86
N ILE A 85 -6.57 -27.77 -3.89
CA ILE A 85 -5.93 -26.54 -3.41
C ILE A 85 -5.15 -25.89 -4.55
N LYS A 86 -5.21 -24.56 -4.62
CA LYS A 86 -4.44 -23.73 -5.53
C LYS A 86 -3.96 -22.49 -4.79
N ASN A 87 -2.88 -21.85 -5.25
CA ASN A 87 -2.64 -20.47 -4.83
C ASN A 87 -3.75 -19.55 -5.38
N VAL A 88 -3.88 -18.33 -4.85
CA VAL A 88 -5.01 -17.45 -5.23
C VAL A 88 -5.01 -17.10 -6.72
N GLU A 89 -3.84 -16.92 -7.32
CA GLU A 89 -3.69 -16.60 -8.74
C GLU A 89 -4.19 -17.74 -9.64
N GLU A 90 -3.74 -18.97 -9.36
CA GLU A 90 -4.18 -20.17 -10.08
C GLU A 90 -5.66 -20.48 -9.86
N ALA A 91 -6.22 -20.10 -8.71
CA ALA A 91 -7.62 -20.31 -8.34
C ALA A 91 -8.59 -19.31 -8.99
N LEU A 92 -8.08 -18.31 -9.73
CA LEU A 92 -8.94 -17.36 -10.44
C LEU A 92 -9.86 -18.05 -11.47
N ASP A 93 -9.48 -19.23 -11.98
CA ASP A 93 -10.35 -20.03 -12.85
C ASP A 93 -11.59 -20.57 -12.12
N TRP A 94 -11.49 -20.85 -10.81
CA TRP A 94 -12.63 -21.24 -9.97
C TRP A 94 -13.47 -20.04 -9.54
N LEU A 95 -12.84 -18.87 -9.46
CA LEU A 95 -13.39 -17.66 -8.89
C LEU A 95 -13.87 -16.65 -9.94
N GLY A 96 -13.77 -16.98 -11.24
CA GLY A 96 -13.97 -16.07 -12.37
C GLY A 96 -15.26 -15.24 -12.28
N ASP A 97 -16.40 -15.90 -12.08
CA ASP A 97 -17.72 -15.26 -12.02
C ASP A 97 -18.26 -15.07 -10.59
N VAL A 98 -17.41 -15.33 -9.60
CA VAL A 98 -17.78 -15.37 -8.19
C VAL A 98 -17.45 -14.04 -7.52
N ASN A 99 -18.34 -13.58 -6.63
CA ASN A 99 -18.17 -12.35 -5.86
C ASN A 99 -18.49 -12.58 -4.38
N PHE A 100 -17.87 -11.83 -3.48
CA PHE A 100 -18.31 -11.81 -2.08
C PHE A 100 -19.64 -11.09 -1.94
N LYS A 101 -20.51 -11.63 -1.09
CA LYS A 101 -21.70 -10.90 -0.64
C LYS A 101 -21.28 -9.74 0.26
N ILE A 102 -21.51 -8.52 -0.20
CA ILE A 102 -21.17 -7.29 0.53
C ILE A 102 -22.45 -6.61 0.99
N LYS A 103 -22.65 -6.50 2.31
CA LYS A 103 -23.83 -5.82 2.89
C LYS A 103 -23.56 -4.34 3.17
N SER A 104 -22.35 -4.00 3.62
CA SER A 104 -21.98 -2.62 3.94
C SER A 104 -21.99 -1.73 2.68
N PRO A 105 -22.81 -0.66 2.65
CA PRO A 105 -22.79 0.31 1.55
C PRO A 105 -21.45 1.03 1.43
N GLU A 106 -20.81 1.34 2.56
CA GLU A 106 -19.50 1.99 2.60
C GLU A 106 -18.44 1.12 1.92
N LEU A 107 -18.35 -0.16 2.31
CA LEU A 107 -17.41 -1.12 1.71
C LEU A 107 -17.65 -1.25 0.20
N ARG A 108 -18.93 -1.30 -0.22
CA ARG A 108 -19.27 -1.38 -1.64
C ARG A 108 -18.83 -0.14 -2.41
N ASN A 109 -19.04 1.06 -1.85
CA ASN A 109 -18.66 2.31 -2.49
C ASN A 109 -17.14 2.42 -2.63
N LEU A 110 -16.39 2.15 -1.55
CA LEU A 110 -14.92 2.15 -1.57
C LEU A 110 -14.35 1.13 -2.57
N LEU A 111 -14.95 -0.05 -2.63
CA LEU A 111 -14.52 -1.07 -3.60
C LEU A 111 -14.78 -0.63 -5.05
N ASN A 112 -15.94 -0.03 -5.31
CA ASN A 112 -16.26 0.47 -6.65
C ASN A 112 -15.26 1.55 -7.08
N GLU A 113 -14.95 2.49 -6.18
CA GLU A 113 -13.97 3.55 -6.41
C GLU A 113 -12.55 3.00 -6.65
N LEU A 114 -12.11 2.06 -5.82
CA LEU A 114 -10.83 1.36 -6.01
C LEU A 114 -10.74 0.73 -7.41
N ILE A 115 -11.80 0.06 -7.85
CA ILE A 115 -11.81 -0.62 -9.15
C ILE A 115 -11.89 0.39 -10.31
N SER A 116 -12.71 1.44 -10.20
CA SER A 116 -12.94 2.40 -11.30
C SER A 116 -11.77 3.34 -11.54
N GLU A 117 -11.06 3.74 -10.48
CA GLU A 117 -10.04 4.78 -10.57
C GLU A 117 -8.62 4.28 -10.26
N TYR A 118 -8.45 3.55 -9.16
CA TYR A 118 -7.13 3.17 -8.69
C TYR A 118 -6.49 2.07 -9.53
N VAL A 119 -7.28 1.25 -10.23
CA VAL A 119 -6.77 0.32 -11.25
C VAL A 119 -6.08 1.09 -12.38
N THR A 120 -6.67 2.21 -12.83
CA THR A 120 -6.09 3.08 -13.85
C THR A 120 -4.79 3.72 -13.34
N MET A 121 -4.81 4.26 -12.12
CA MET A 121 -3.59 4.84 -11.50
C MET A 121 -2.44 3.82 -11.38
N ALA A 122 -2.74 2.59 -10.96
CA ALA A 122 -1.74 1.52 -10.87
C ALA A 122 -1.20 1.11 -12.24
N SER A 123 -2.06 1.05 -13.28
CA SER A 123 -1.63 0.78 -14.65
C SER A 123 -0.73 1.89 -15.18
N GLU A 124 -1.14 3.16 -15.05
CA GLU A 124 -0.34 4.31 -15.45
C GLU A 124 1.04 4.30 -14.79
N ALA A 125 1.10 3.99 -13.49
CA ALA A 125 2.37 3.89 -12.78
C ALA A 125 3.25 2.75 -13.32
N LYS A 126 2.67 1.55 -13.52
CA LYS A 126 3.41 0.40 -14.08
C LYS A 126 3.93 0.69 -15.48
N ASP A 127 3.11 1.29 -16.33
CA ASP A 127 3.44 1.59 -17.73
C ASP A 127 4.52 2.67 -17.81
N TYR A 128 4.40 3.73 -17.00
CA TYR A 128 5.41 4.78 -16.93
C TYR A 128 6.78 4.24 -16.51
N TRP A 129 6.86 3.50 -15.39
CA TRP A 129 8.12 2.95 -14.94
C TRP A 129 8.73 1.95 -15.93
N SER A 130 7.88 1.15 -16.59
CA SER A 130 8.31 0.24 -17.65
C SER A 130 8.90 1.00 -18.85
N SER A 131 8.30 2.13 -19.23
CA SER A 131 8.79 2.99 -20.33
C SER A 131 10.20 3.57 -20.06
N LEU A 132 10.57 3.73 -18.79
CA LEU A 132 11.90 4.18 -18.36
C LEU A 132 12.91 3.03 -18.19
N GLY A 133 12.55 1.80 -18.58
CA GLY A 133 13.38 0.60 -18.42
C GLY A 133 13.32 0.01 -17.01
N GLY A 134 12.26 0.32 -16.26
CA GLY A 134 12.06 -0.09 -14.88
C GLY A 134 11.12 -1.29 -14.70
N LYS A 135 11.18 -1.90 -13.53
CA LYS A 135 10.19 -2.88 -13.04
C LYS A 135 9.85 -2.57 -11.60
N LEU A 136 8.57 -2.33 -11.32
CA LEU A 136 8.07 -2.21 -9.95
C LEU A 136 8.27 -3.51 -9.18
N ARG A 137 8.82 -3.38 -7.97
CA ARG A 137 9.04 -4.49 -7.05
C ARG A 137 8.59 -4.05 -5.66
N PHE A 138 7.65 -4.81 -5.12
CA PHE A 138 7.11 -4.63 -3.78
C PHE A 138 7.78 -5.62 -2.84
N MET A 139 8.43 -5.11 -1.80
CA MET A 139 9.26 -5.86 -0.85
C MET A 139 8.65 -5.81 0.56
N GLY A 140 9.13 -6.68 1.43
CA GLY A 140 8.66 -6.78 2.80
C GLY A 140 7.17 -7.11 2.90
N HIS A 141 6.45 -6.35 3.72
CA HIS A 141 5.05 -6.62 4.06
C HIS A 141 4.02 -6.02 3.06
N ALA A 142 4.46 -5.43 1.94
CA ALA A 142 3.60 -4.81 0.93
C ALA A 142 2.88 -5.80 -0.01
N SER A 143 2.55 -7.00 0.48
CA SER A 143 1.98 -8.09 -0.34
C SER A 143 0.64 -7.73 -0.98
N ARG A 144 -0.21 -6.96 -0.28
CA ARG A 144 -1.51 -6.50 -0.80
C ARG A 144 -1.36 -5.53 -1.96
N LEU A 145 -0.47 -4.56 -1.81
CA LEU A 145 -0.14 -3.63 -2.89
C LEU A 145 0.41 -4.37 -4.11
N SER A 146 1.32 -5.33 -3.87
CA SER A 146 1.86 -6.22 -4.93
C SER A 146 0.75 -6.98 -5.67
N ASN A 147 -0.19 -7.59 -4.94
CA ASN A 147 -1.33 -8.27 -5.53
C ASN A 147 -2.14 -7.30 -6.41
N PHE A 148 -2.38 -6.08 -5.93
CA PHE A 148 -3.16 -5.08 -6.66
C PHE A 148 -2.48 -4.66 -7.98
N PHE A 149 -1.19 -4.34 -7.94
CA PHE A 149 -0.41 -3.96 -9.13
C PHE A 149 -0.19 -5.11 -10.13
N ASN A 150 -0.15 -6.36 -9.65
CA ASN A 150 -0.02 -7.53 -10.52
C ASN A 150 -1.36 -7.88 -11.18
N ASN A 151 -2.41 -8.02 -10.37
CA ASN A 151 -3.76 -8.33 -10.81
C ASN A 151 -4.79 -7.94 -9.72
N PRO A 152 -5.60 -6.88 -9.92
CA PRO A 152 -6.60 -6.44 -8.95
C PRO A 152 -7.60 -7.52 -8.51
N ARG A 153 -7.83 -8.58 -9.30
CA ARG A 153 -8.67 -9.72 -8.88
C ARG A 153 -8.01 -10.57 -7.80
N ILE A 154 -6.69 -10.73 -7.83
CA ILE A 154 -5.96 -11.40 -6.73
C ILE A 154 -6.15 -10.60 -5.44
N TYR A 155 -5.95 -9.28 -5.52
CA TYR A 155 -6.18 -8.39 -4.38
C TYR A 155 -7.60 -8.54 -3.84
N TYR A 156 -8.62 -8.43 -4.70
CA TYR A 156 -10.04 -8.59 -4.35
C TYR A 156 -10.29 -9.85 -3.51
N PHE A 157 -9.81 -11.02 -3.96
CA PHE A 157 -10.03 -12.26 -3.23
C PHE A 157 -9.23 -12.37 -1.94
N THR A 158 -8.00 -11.86 -1.93
CA THR A 158 -7.20 -11.88 -0.70
C THR A 158 -7.73 -10.93 0.36
N GLU A 159 -8.21 -9.74 -0.01
CA GLU A 159 -8.68 -8.73 0.93
C GLU A 159 -10.10 -9.02 1.43
N LEU A 160 -11.03 -9.29 0.51
CA LEU A 160 -12.43 -9.50 0.89
C LEU A 160 -12.70 -10.87 1.53
N SER A 161 -11.75 -11.80 1.47
CA SER A 161 -11.87 -13.06 2.23
C SER A 161 -11.85 -12.86 3.75
N ILE A 162 -11.37 -11.71 4.25
CA ILE A 162 -11.43 -11.38 5.68
C ILE A 162 -12.88 -11.08 6.03
N PRO A 163 -13.56 -11.78 6.95
CA PRO A 163 -15.01 -11.63 7.14
C PRO A 163 -15.45 -10.32 7.81
N ASN A 164 -14.52 -9.56 8.39
CA ASN A 164 -14.80 -8.32 9.10
C ASN A 164 -14.78 -7.11 8.13
N ASP A 165 -15.92 -6.43 7.97
CA ASP A 165 -16.06 -5.26 7.10
C ASP A 165 -15.15 -4.09 7.51
N SER A 166 -14.93 -3.83 8.80
CA SER A 166 -14.00 -2.78 9.23
C SER A 166 -12.56 -3.08 8.82
N GLY A 167 -12.16 -4.36 8.88
CA GLY A 167 -10.85 -4.80 8.40
C GLY A 167 -10.70 -4.60 6.89
N ARG A 168 -11.72 -5.00 6.12
CA ARG A 168 -11.77 -4.82 4.66
C ARG A 168 -11.71 -3.35 4.25
N ILE A 169 -12.49 -2.50 4.93
CA ILE A 169 -12.52 -1.05 4.68
C ILE A 169 -11.14 -0.45 4.92
N GLN A 170 -10.51 -0.78 6.05
CA GLN A 170 -9.17 -0.29 6.36
C GLN A 170 -8.13 -0.76 5.34
N GLY A 171 -8.17 -2.04 4.94
CA GLY A 171 -7.24 -2.57 3.94
C GLY A 171 -7.39 -1.93 2.55
N ILE A 172 -8.63 -1.64 2.13
CA ILE A 172 -8.91 -0.89 0.90
C ILE A 172 -8.38 0.53 0.99
N ARG A 173 -8.69 1.26 2.07
CA ARG A 173 -8.19 2.62 2.30
C ARG A 173 -6.66 2.70 2.27
N THR A 174 -5.97 1.78 2.96
CA THR A 174 -4.50 1.69 2.92
C THR A 174 -3.99 1.42 1.51
N THR A 175 -4.65 0.54 0.75
CA THR A 175 -4.24 0.22 -0.63
C THR A 175 -4.44 1.43 -1.55
N MET A 176 -5.55 2.15 -1.40
CA MET A 176 -5.80 3.40 -2.13
C MET A 176 -4.69 4.42 -1.88
N SER A 177 -4.35 4.70 -0.62
CA SER A 177 -3.26 5.63 -0.29
C SER A 177 -1.93 5.25 -0.95
N LEU A 178 -1.52 3.99 -0.83
CA LEU A 178 -0.24 3.53 -1.38
C LEU A 178 -0.22 3.54 -2.93
N VAL A 179 -1.33 3.20 -3.58
CA VAL A 179 -1.45 3.31 -5.05
C VAL A 179 -1.35 4.77 -5.48
N TYR A 180 -2.03 5.67 -4.74
CA TYR A 180 -2.02 7.09 -5.02
C TYR A 180 -0.62 7.70 -4.86
N GLU A 181 0.12 7.35 -3.81
CA GLU A 181 1.52 7.78 -3.62
C GLU A 181 2.42 7.34 -4.80
N ASN A 182 2.30 6.08 -5.24
CA ASN A 182 3.04 5.57 -6.39
C ASN A 182 2.68 6.32 -7.68
N TRP A 183 1.41 6.68 -7.85
CA TRP A 183 0.93 7.44 -9.00
C TRP A 183 1.35 8.91 -8.96
N VAL A 184 1.33 9.57 -7.79
CA VAL A 184 1.85 10.93 -7.62
C VAL A 184 3.36 10.97 -7.89
N ALA A 185 4.11 9.96 -7.46
CA ALA A 185 5.54 9.82 -7.77
C ALA A 185 5.83 9.74 -9.28
N VAL A 186 4.93 9.12 -10.05
CA VAL A 186 4.98 9.09 -11.51
C VAL A 186 4.79 10.51 -12.07
N LYS A 187 3.75 11.23 -11.64
CA LYS A 187 3.51 12.61 -12.11
C LYS A 187 4.67 13.54 -11.76
N ILE A 188 5.23 13.40 -10.56
CA ILE A 188 6.47 14.10 -10.17
C ILE A 188 7.62 13.78 -11.13
N SER A 189 7.83 12.50 -11.46
CA SER A 189 8.93 12.08 -12.34
C SER A 189 8.76 12.58 -13.77
N GLU A 190 7.53 12.62 -14.27
CA GLU A 190 7.17 13.25 -15.54
C GLU A 190 7.49 14.75 -15.51
N ALA A 191 7.14 15.44 -14.42
CA ALA A 191 7.38 16.88 -14.26
C ALA A 191 8.87 17.22 -14.25
N LEU A 192 9.68 16.37 -13.60
CA LEU A 192 11.14 16.48 -13.57
C LEU A 192 11.78 16.12 -14.94
N GLY A 193 11.01 15.57 -15.88
CA GLY A 193 11.49 15.19 -17.21
C GLY A 193 12.40 13.97 -17.19
N ALA A 194 12.11 12.99 -16.33
CA ALA A 194 12.89 11.76 -16.24
C ALA A 194 12.97 11.05 -17.59
N ARG A 195 14.20 10.71 -18.00
CA ARG A 195 14.51 10.09 -19.31
C ARG A 195 14.75 8.60 -19.20
N ARG A 196 15.30 8.16 -18.07
CA ARG A 196 15.60 6.76 -17.74
C ARG A 196 15.84 6.62 -16.23
N LEU A 197 15.89 5.38 -15.76
CA LEU A 197 16.30 5.06 -14.41
C LEU A 197 17.82 4.85 -14.31
N ILE A 198 18.40 5.28 -13.20
CA ILE A 198 19.79 5.03 -12.82
C ILE A 198 19.81 3.81 -11.90
N ARG A 199 20.66 2.83 -12.22
CA ARG A 199 20.87 1.65 -11.38
C ARG A 199 21.53 2.03 -10.06
N ARG A 200 21.04 1.44 -8.97
CA ARG A 200 21.77 1.41 -7.70
C ARG A 200 23.09 0.67 -7.86
N SER A 201 24.06 0.92 -6.98
CA SER A 201 25.42 0.38 -7.12
C SER A 201 25.46 -1.15 -7.03
N TRP A 202 24.50 -1.78 -6.34
CA TRP A 202 24.35 -3.23 -6.30
C TRP A 202 23.68 -3.80 -7.56
N GLU A 203 22.75 -3.07 -8.19
CA GLU A 203 22.12 -3.45 -9.46
C GLU A 203 23.07 -3.30 -10.66
N ALA A 204 24.13 -2.50 -10.50
CA ALA A 204 25.17 -2.32 -11.50
C ALA A 204 26.18 -3.49 -11.56
N LYS A 205 25.99 -4.53 -10.73
CA LYS A 205 26.85 -5.72 -10.66
C LYS A 205 26.10 -6.96 -11.15
N GLN A 206 26.83 -7.96 -11.64
CA GLN A 206 26.22 -9.24 -12.00
C GLN A 206 25.57 -9.90 -10.76
N PRO A 207 24.45 -10.63 -10.92
CA PRO A 207 23.78 -10.98 -12.19
C PRO A 207 22.83 -9.90 -12.74
N PHE A 208 22.62 -8.79 -12.03
CA PHE A 208 21.55 -7.83 -12.28
C PHE A 208 21.78 -6.87 -13.46
N THR A 209 22.99 -6.83 -14.03
CA THR A 209 23.36 -5.85 -15.08
C THR A 209 22.49 -5.92 -16.33
N ASN A 210 21.89 -7.09 -16.61
CA ASN A 210 21.03 -7.33 -17.78
C ASN A 210 19.52 -7.30 -17.44
N GLU A 211 19.14 -7.07 -16.18
CA GLU A 211 17.74 -7.00 -15.75
C GLU A 211 17.20 -5.58 -15.83
N LEU A 212 15.88 -5.39 -15.89
CA LEU A 212 15.26 -4.06 -15.76
C LEU A 212 15.65 -3.42 -14.43
N VAL A 213 15.73 -2.09 -14.40
CA VAL A 213 16.07 -1.36 -13.15
C VAL A 213 14.92 -1.50 -12.17
N THR A 214 15.22 -1.79 -10.91
CA THR A 214 14.18 -1.97 -9.90
C THR A 214 13.64 -0.62 -9.43
N VAL A 215 12.33 -0.42 -9.58
CA VAL A 215 11.59 0.61 -8.83
C VAL A 215 11.12 -0.04 -7.53
N TRP A 216 11.77 0.31 -6.43
CA TRP A 216 11.76 -0.44 -5.17
C TRP A 216 10.75 0.15 -4.19
N PHE A 217 9.65 -0.54 -3.92
CA PHE A 217 8.75 -0.17 -2.84
C PHE A 217 8.93 -1.11 -1.65
N GLU A 218 9.33 -0.56 -0.52
CA GLU A 218 9.37 -1.26 0.76
C GLU A 218 8.92 -0.29 1.85
N GLN A 219 7.80 -0.60 2.50
CA GLN A 219 7.24 0.28 3.50
C GLN A 219 8.19 0.42 4.69
N GLY A 220 8.66 1.65 4.97
CA GLY A 220 9.66 1.91 5.99
C GLY A 220 11.06 1.34 5.68
N GLY A 221 11.31 1.00 4.41
CA GLY A 221 12.63 0.56 3.94
C GLY A 221 13.58 1.72 3.71
N GLY A 222 14.89 1.46 3.86
CA GLY A 222 15.93 2.47 3.62
C GLY A 222 16.34 2.61 2.15
N THR A 223 16.03 1.63 1.30
CA THR A 223 16.38 1.66 -0.12
C THR A 223 15.60 2.76 -0.85
N SER A 224 16.27 3.52 -1.73
CA SER A 224 15.57 4.52 -2.54
C SER A 224 14.50 3.88 -3.41
N TYR A 225 13.39 4.58 -3.67
CA TYR A 225 12.32 4.08 -4.54
C TYR A 225 12.74 4.07 -6.00
N ALA A 226 13.27 5.19 -6.47
CA ALA A 226 13.82 5.33 -7.82
C ALA A 226 14.95 6.36 -7.84
N ILE A 227 15.90 6.18 -8.75
CA ILE A 227 16.91 7.18 -9.08
C ILE A 227 16.70 7.57 -10.55
N LEU A 228 16.38 8.83 -10.79
CA LEU A 228 15.99 9.37 -12.09
C LEU A 228 17.17 10.07 -12.76
N ASP A 229 17.36 9.82 -14.05
CA ASP A 229 18.19 10.66 -14.91
C ASP A 229 17.31 11.71 -15.59
N THR A 230 17.56 12.99 -15.32
CA THR A 230 16.76 14.13 -15.80
C THR A 230 17.65 15.15 -16.53
N PRO A 231 17.06 16.08 -17.32
CA PRO A 231 17.79 17.21 -17.90
C PRO A 231 18.56 18.07 -16.87
N HIS A 232 18.16 18.02 -15.60
CA HIS A 232 18.68 18.85 -14.51
C HIS A 232 19.62 18.09 -13.57
N GLY A 233 20.06 16.88 -13.99
CA GLY A 233 20.88 15.98 -13.18
C GLY A 233 20.06 14.86 -12.54
N ALA A 234 20.71 14.08 -11.69
CA ALA A 234 20.08 12.95 -11.02
C ALA A 234 19.16 13.42 -9.89
N PHE A 235 18.00 12.77 -9.75
CA PHE A 235 17.12 12.91 -8.58
C PHE A 235 16.88 11.54 -7.97
N THR A 236 16.92 11.44 -6.64
CA THR A 236 16.53 10.24 -5.91
C THR A 236 15.19 10.49 -5.24
N ILE A 237 14.27 9.53 -5.39
CA ILE A 237 12.95 9.53 -4.77
C ILE A 237 12.88 8.42 -3.74
N TRP A 238 12.27 8.68 -2.59
CA TRP A 238 11.79 7.66 -1.65
C TRP A 238 10.27 7.75 -1.51
N LEU A 239 9.65 6.59 -1.32
CA LEU A 239 8.28 6.48 -0.83
C LEU A 239 8.31 5.95 0.60
N GLU A 240 7.42 6.45 1.45
CA GLU A 240 7.31 6.04 2.86
C GLU A 240 8.68 6.19 3.59
N PHE A 241 9.28 7.37 3.44
CA PHE A 241 10.67 7.64 3.83
C PHE A 241 10.89 7.45 5.34
N GLN A 242 11.82 6.56 5.70
CA GLN A 242 12.16 6.28 7.10
C GLN A 242 13.67 6.31 7.32
N VAL A 243 14.10 7.14 8.27
CA VAL A 243 15.52 7.32 8.64
C VAL A 243 16.08 6.11 9.40
N ASP A 244 15.28 5.48 10.26
CA ASP A 244 15.63 4.23 10.95
C ASP A 244 14.35 3.45 11.33
N PRO A 245 14.25 2.14 11.01
CA PRO A 245 13.17 1.24 11.42
C PRO A 245 12.82 1.25 12.93
N ALA A 246 13.82 1.45 13.79
CA ALA A 246 13.72 1.43 15.25
C ALA A 246 13.53 2.83 15.87
N ILE A 247 13.62 3.89 15.06
CA ILE A 247 13.28 5.25 15.46
C ILE A 247 11.77 5.44 15.28
N HIS A 248 11.07 5.50 16.42
CA HIS A 248 9.70 6.03 16.49
C HIS A 248 9.66 7.51 16.93
N VAL A 249 10.81 8.18 17.09
CA VAL A 249 10.99 9.63 17.28
C VAL A 249 12.38 10.02 16.77
N PHE A 250 12.43 10.92 15.78
CA PHE A 250 13.66 11.25 15.07
C PHE A 250 14.68 12.07 15.89
N PRO A 251 15.98 11.73 15.84
CA PRO A 251 17.06 12.66 16.13
C PRO A 251 17.22 13.68 14.98
N SER A 252 17.68 14.90 15.28
CA SER A 252 17.99 15.88 14.25
C SER A 252 19.12 15.38 13.33
N PRO A 253 19.17 15.80 12.04
CA PRO A 253 20.27 15.48 11.13
C PRO A 253 21.65 15.85 11.70
N GLU A 254 21.73 16.92 12.49
CA GLU A 254 22.94 17.34 13.22
C GLU A 254 23.36 16.29 14.26
N TYR A 255 22.40 15.78 15.05
CA TYR A 255 22.66 14.76 16.07
C TYR A 255 23.11 13.41 15.48
N ALA A 256 22.53 13.00 14.34
CA ALA A 256 22.94 11.79 13.64
C ALA A 256 24.37 11.91 13.06
N ARG A 257 24.77 13.11 12.61
CA ARG A 257 26.11 13.41 12.10
C ARG A 257 27.18 13.36 13.20
N GLU A 258 26.90 13.91 14.38
CA GLU A 258 27.87 14.00 15.48
C GLU A 258 28.11 12.67 16.20
N SER A 259 27.06 11.86 16.36
CA SER A 259 27.14 10.65 17.18
C SER A 259 27.66 9.42 16.44
N ASN A 260 27.63 9.42 15.09
CA ASN A 260 27.86 8.23 14.26
C ASN A 260 27.06 6.98 14.74
N GLN A 261 26.01 7.21 15.56
CA GLN A 261 25.23 6.23 16.27
C GLN A 261 23.80 6.73 16.37
N ILE A 262 22.89 6.02 15.72
CA ILE A 262 21.47 6.28 15.86
C ILE A 262 21.01 5.69 17.20
N ARG A 263 20.66 6.54 18.19
CA ARG A 263 20.10 6.07 19.46
C ARG A 263 18.59 5.90 19.35
N THR A 264 18.13 4.67 19.53
CA THR A 264 16.73 4.31 19.74
C THR A 264 16.25 4.90 21.06
N LEU A 265 15.41 5.94 21.01
CA LEU A 265 14.61 6.31 22.17
C LEU A 265 13.42 5.34 22.18
N ALA A 266 13.48 4.31 23.02
CA ALA A 266 12.35 3.43 23.31
C ALA A 266 11.43 4.13 24.33
N GLY A 267 10.17 4.35 23.98
CA GLY A 267 9.16 4.93 24.86
C GLY A 267 7.79 4.50 24.36
N HIS A 268 6.96 3.96 25.26
CA HIS A 268 5.63 3.47 24.93
C HIS A 268 4.72 4.63 24.49
N GLY A 269 3.99 4.46 23.38
CA GLY A 269 3.03 5.44 22.84
C GLY A 269 3.46 6.20 21.58
N ARG A 270 4.50 5.76 20.85
CA ARG A 270 5.05 6.46 19.68
C ARG A 270 4.53 5.89 18.36
N LYS A 271 3.87 6.71 17.51
CA LYS A 271 3.55 6.39 16.12
C LYS A 271 4.84 6.47 15.28
N ALA A 272 5.08 5.52 14.38
CA ALA A 272 6.05 5.72 13.30
C ALA A 272 5.46 6.80 12.37
N VAL A 273 6.21 7.87 12.12
CA VAL A 273 5.75 9.04 11.36
C VAL A 273 6.69 9.09 10.14
N ARG A 274 6.17 8.80 8.93
CA ARG A 274 6.89 8.67 7.66
C ARG A 274 6.33 9.67 6.65
N PRO A 275 7.15 10.56 6.07
CA PRO A 275 6.72 11.34 4.91
C PRO A 275 6.47 10.43 3.71
N ASP A 276 5.38 10.70 2.99
CA ASP A 276 4.95 9.84 1.88
C ASP A 276 5.94 9.87 0.71
N ILE A 277 6.39 11.04 0.28
CA ILE A 277 7.37 11.19 -0.80
C ILE A 277 8.48 12.17 -0.42
N VAL A 278 9.73 11.74 -0.59
CA VAL A 278 10.93 12.58 -0.42
C VAL A 278 11.73 12.60 -1.71
N ILE A 279 12.16 13.78 -2.13
CA ILE A 279 12.92 14.01 -3.36
C ILE A 279 14.21 14.76 -3.02
N VAL A 280 15.33 14.25 -3.54
CA VAL A 280 16.65 14.83 -3.33
C VAL A 280 17.46 14.85 -4.63
N ARG A 281 18.16 15.95 -4.91
CA ARG A 281 19.13 16.07 -6.00
C ARG A 281 20.38 15.25 -5.71
N GLY A 282 20.66 14.32 -6.61
CA GLY A 282 21.80 13.40 -6.55
C GLY A 282 21.37 11.95 -6.71
N ARG A 283 22.38 11.09 -6.61
CA ARG A 283 22.23 9.63 -6.66
C ARG A 283 22.50 9.07 -5.27
N PHE A 284 21.50 8.43 -4.68
CA PHE A 284 21.61 7.74 -3.40
C PHE A 284 20.96 6.36 -3.51
N ASP A 285 21.70 5.31 -3.16
CA ASP A 285 21.16 3.95 -3.20
C ASP A 285 20.18 3.72 -2.04
N ASP A 286 20.47 4.33 -0.89
CA ASP A 286 19.68 4.24 0.33
C ASP A 286 19.73 5.53 1.18
N VAL A 287 18.93 5.53 2.24
CA VAL A 287 18.81 6.63 3.20
C VAL A 287 20.14 6.94 3.92
N ASN A 288 20.96 5.93 4.22
CA ASN A 288 22.25 6.16 4.91
C ASN A 288 23.23 6.88 3.99
N ASP A 289 23.26 6.54 2.71
CA ASP A 289 24.05 7.26 1.71
C ASP A 289 23.64 8.73 1.63
N PHE A 290 22.33 9.00 1.65
CA PHE A 290 21.81 10.37 1.70
C PHE A 290 22.25 11.11 2.96
N ILE A 291 22.05 10.53 4.14
CA ILE A 291 22.40 11.17 5.43
C ILE A 291 23.89 11.52 5.49
N LYS A 292 24.75 10.58 5.08
CA LYS A 292 26.22 10.78 5.03
C LYS A 292 26.64 11.89 4.08
N SER A 293 25.86 12.14 3.03
CA SER A 293 26.16 13.20 2.06
C SER A 293 26.03 14.61 2.64
N GLY A 294 25.31 14.76 3.75
CA GLY A 294 25.09 16.05 4.39
C GLY A 294 24.14 16.99 3.64
N LYS A 295 23.54 16.55 2.52
CA LYS A 295 22.59 17.34 1.75
C LYS A 295 21.25 17.51 2.46
N GLU A 296 20.52 18.54 2.04
CA GLU A 296 19.15 18.81 2.48
C GLU A 296 18.14 18.10 1.57
N ILE A 297 16.89 17.99 2.05
CA ILE A 297 15.79 17.47 1.26
C ILE A 297 15.30 18.60 0.34
N ASP A 298 15.31 18.38 -0.98
CA ASP A 298 14.81 19.38 -1.94
C ASP A 298 13.28 19.52 -1.84
N ALA A 299 12.56 18.40 -1.74
CA ALA A 299 11.12 18.41 -1.57
C ALA A 299 10.60 17.26 -0.69
N LEU A 300 9.60 17.57 0.13
CA LEU A 300 8.80 16.63 0.91
C LEU A 300 7.34 16.82 0.53
N ILE A 301 6.69 15.72 0.12
CA ILE A 301 5.32 15.74 -0.39
C ILE A 301 4.51 14.71 0.38
N GLU A 302 3.45 15.17 1.02
CA GLU A 302 2.44 14.34 1.67
C GLU A 302 1.28 14.09 0.69
N CYS A 303 0.84 12.85 0.54
CA CYS A 303 -0.19 12.42 -0.40
C CYS A 303 -1.46 12.01 0.35
N LYS A 304 -2.58 12.69 0.08
CA LYS A 304 -3.88 12.38 0.71
C LYS A 304 -4.90 11.90 -0.32
N ALA A 305 -5.05 10.58 -0.40
CA ALA A 305 -5.95 9.90 -1.32
C ALA A 305 -7.43 9.94 -0.88
N LEU A 306 -7.68 9.96 0.43
CA LEU A 306 -9.00 9.94 1.06
C LEU A 306 -9.56 11.35 1.30
N THR A 307 -10.81 11.45 1.73
CA THR A 307 -11.44 12.76 2.00
C THR A 307 -10.82 13.42 3.22
N TYR A 308 -10.96 14.75 3.32
CA TYR A 308 -10.35 15.53 4.41
C TYR A 308 -10.70 14.99 5.80
N GLU A 309 -11.92 14.50 5.99
CA GLU A 309 -12.39 13.95 7.26
C GLU A 309 -11.55 12.76 7.75
N ASP A 310 -10.99 11.97 6.83
CA ASP A 310 -10.20 10.78 7.15
C ASP A 310 -8.76 11.13 7.59
N TRP A 311 -8.24 12.30 7.22
CA TRP A 311 -6.84 12.68 7.46
C TRP A 311 -6.66 14.06 8.10
N ARG A 312 -7.73 14.75 8.49
CA ARG A 312 -7.67 16.11 9.08
C ARG A 312 -6.66 16.23 10.22
N ASP A 313 -6.55 15.18 11.05
CA ASP A 313 -5.71 15.17 12.24
C ASP A 313 -4.23 14.95 11.86
N ASP A 314 -3.94 14.39 10.68
CA ASP A 314 -2.58 14.18 10.19
C ASP A 314 -1.82 15.49 9.99
N ILE A 315 -2.51 16.61 9.68
CA ILE A 315 -1.85 17.91 9.51
C ILE A 315 -1.06 18.27 10.77
N ASP A 316 -1.67 18.09 11.94
CA ASP A 316 -1.07 18.41 13.25
C ASP A 316 -0.20 17.29 13.77
N GLU A 317 -0.65 16.04 13.62
CA GLU A 317 0.03 14.88 14.18
C GLU A 317 1.28 14.48 13.39
N GLN A 318 1.33 14.80 12.10
CA GLN A 318 2.35 14.26 11.19
C GLN A 318 2.98 15.34 10.29
N VAL A 319 2.18 16.02 9.46
CA VAL A 319 2.70 16.85 8.36
C VAL A 319 3.50 18.06 8.88
N ILE A 320 2.93 18.85 9.78
CA ILE A 320 3.62 20.00 10.39
C ILE A 320 4.89 19.55 11.15
N PRO A 321 4.85 18.50 11.99
CA PRO A 321 6.04 17.93 12.60
C PRO A 321 7.16 17.58 11.60
N TYR A 322 6.85 16.91 10.48
CA TYR A 322 7.86 16.57 9.47
C TYR A 322 8.56 17.80 8.92
N VAL A 323 7.78 18.81 8.53
CA VAL A 323 8.30 19.99 7.86
C VAL A 323 9.21 20.79 8.78
N LYS A 324 8.84 20.91 10.06
CA LYS A 324 9.68 21.56 11.09
C LYS A 324 10.99 20.81 11.33
N GLN A 325 10.96 19.49 11.24
CA GLN A 325 12.10 18.64 11.55
C GLN A 325 13.07 18.50 10.37
N PHE A 326 12.55 18.12 9.20
CA PHE A 326 13.35 17.88 8.00
C PHE A 326 13.77 19.18 7.31
N LYS A 327 13.03 20.27 7.54
CA LYS A 327 13.26 21.60 6.93
C LYS A 327 13.54 21.48 5.42
N PRO A 328 12.64 20.83 4.66
CA PRO A 328 12.85 20.63 3.24
C PRO A 328 12.87 21.99 2.52
N GLY A 329 13.58 22.08 1.40
CA GLY A 329 13.54 23.27 0.53
C GLY A 329 12.12 23.60 0.08
N LYS A 330 11.28 22.57 -0.12
CA LYS A 330 9.85 22.70 -0.37
C LYS A 330 9.05 21.64 0.38
N ALA A 331 7.96 22.05 1.03
CA ALA A 331 6.99 21.16 1.65
C ALA A 331 5.61 21.32 1.00
N MET A 332 4.94 20.22 0.70
CA MET A 332 3.64 20.26 0.05
C MET A 332 2.71 19.15 0.51
N LEU A 333 1.41 19.44 0.59
CA LEU A 333 0.36 18.43 0.66
C LEU A 333 -0.38 18.35 -0.67
N VAL A 334 -0.42 17.14 -1.24
CA VAL A 334 -1.10 16.80 -2.49
C VAL A 334 -2.32 15.96 -2.15
N ALA A 335 -3.50 16.57 -2.21
CA ALA A 335 -4.77 15.93 -1.94
C ALA A 335 -5.51 15.59 -3.23
N ARG A 336 -6.09 14.39 -3.26
CA ARG A 336 -6.99 13.99 -4.34
C ARG A 336 -8.27 14.84 -4.33
N HIS A 337 -8.77 15.17 -3.15
CA HIS A 337 -10.00 15.93 -2.95
C HIS A 337 -9.75 17.35 -2.44
N LYS A 338 -10.82 18.17 -2.46
CA LYS A 338 -10.81 19.53 -1.92
C LYS A 338 -10.42 19.60 -0.46
N ILE A 339 -9.70 20.67 -0.11
CA ILE A 339 -9.25 20.97 1.23
C ILE A 339 -10.01 22.19 1.78
N PRO A 340 -10.56 22.14 3.00
CA PRO A 340 -11.20 23.30 3.61
C PRO A 340 -10.26 24.50 3.78
N SER A 341 -10.81 25.72 3.67
CA SER A 341 -10.05 26.98 3.74
C SER A 341 -9.25 27.16 5.04
N GLU A 342 -9.78 26.65 6.17
CA GLU A 342 -9.10 26.70 7.46
C GLU A 342 -7.80 25.86 7.44
N ALA A 343 -7.88 24.61 6.93
CA ALA A 343 -6.73 23.74 6.79
C ALA A 343 -5.69 24.32 5.81
N LYS A 344 -6.13 24.92 4.70
CA LYS A 344 -5.26 25.63 3.75
C LYS A 344 -4.47 26.76 4.43
N THR A 345 -5.16 27.58 5.21
CA THR A 345 -4.55 28.71 5.94
C THR A 345 -3.53 28.19 6.96
N LYS A 346 -3.88 27.12 7.66
CA LYS A 346 -3.02 26.49 8.66
C LYS A 346 -1.74 25.91 8.03
N MET A 347 -1.86 25.19 6.92
CA MET A 347 -0.71 24.66 6.18
C MET A 347 0.20 25.80 5.68
N PHE A 348 -0.38 26.82 5.06
CA PHE A 348 0.36 27.99 4.57
C PHE A 348 1.16 28.68 5.69
N ASN A 349 0.53 28.89 6.85
CA ASN A 349 1.19 29.49 8.02
C ASN A 349 2.34 28.63 8.59
N ASN A 350 2.42 27.35 8.24
CA ASN A 350 3.50 26.45 8.62
C ASN A 350 4.48 26.17 7.46
N GLY A 351 4.42 26.95 6.37
CA GLY A 351 5.33 26.81 5.22
C GLY A 351 5.04 25.59 4.35
N ILE A 352 3.79 25.13 4.33
CA ILE A 352 3.33 23.96 3.58
C ILE A 352 2.44 24.44 2.45
N ASP A 353 2.89 24.22 1.22
CA ASP A 353 2.07 24.44 0.02
C ASP A 353 1.00 23.35 -0.10
N TYR A 354 -0.05 23.62 -0.87
CA TYR A 354 -1.08 22.60 -1.13
C TYR A 354 -1.55 22.59 -2.59
N ILE A 355 -1.89 21.39 -3.03
CA ILE A 355 -2.53 21.12 -4.31
C ILE A 355 -3.69 20.17 -4.03
N GLU A 356 -4.89 20.58 -4.43
CA GLU A 356 -6.12 19.81 -4.30
C GLU A 356 -6.60 19.40 -5.71
N ASP A 357 -7.64 18.56 -5.76
CA ASP A 357 -8.23 18.06 -7.01
C ASP A 357 -7.17 17.39 -7.90
N VAL A 358 -6.22 16.67 -7.27
CA VAL A 358 -5.19 15.88 -7.96
C VAL A 358 -5.73 14.48 -8.22
N GLU A 359 -6.67 14.40 -9.15
CA GLU A 359 -7.29 13.17 -9.61
C GLU A 359 -7.18 13.02 -11.13
N LEU A 360 -7.58 11.88 -11.66
CA LEU A 360 -7.49 11.59 -13.09
C LEU A 360 -8.22 12.67 -13.90
N ASN A 361 -7.51 13.30 -14.83
CA ASN A 361 -8.01 14.33 -15.75
C ASN A 361 -8.37 15.70 -15.14
N GLU A 362 -7.96 15.97 -13.89
CA GLU A 362 -8.28 17.23 -13.24
C GLU A 362 -7.16 18.27 -13.27
N ALA A 363 -7.54 19.53 -13.05
CA ALA A 363 -6.63 20.68 -13.09
C ALA A 363 -5.50 20.59 -12.04
N GLY A 364 -5.70 19.86 -10.95
CA GLY A 364 -4.71 19.65 -9.90
C GLY A 364 -3.42 19.01 -10.41
N ILE A 365 -3.50 18.07 -11.37
CA ILE A 365 -2.32 17.48 -12.01
C ILE A 365 -1.46 18.56 -12.67
N SER A 366 -2.08 19.44 -13.46
CA SER A 366 -1.34 20.50 -14.16
C SER A 366 -0.64 21.45 -13.18
N LYS A 367 -1.28 21.75 -12.04
CA LYS A 367 -0.68 22.55 -10.96
C LYS A 367 0.48 21.80 -10.31
N LEU A 368 0.35 20.50 -10.03
CA LEU A 368 1.44 19.66 -9.51
C LEU A 368 2.64 19.68 -10.46
N MET A 369 2.41 19.37 -11.73
CA MET A 369 3.45 19.34 -12.76
C MET A 369 4.20 20.66 -12.87
N LYS A 370 3.50 21.80 -12.82
CA LYS A 370 4.12 23.13 -12.83
C LYS A 370 4.96 23.36 -11.58
N THR A 371 4.41 23.05 -10.42
CA THR A 371 5.06 23.30 -9.12
C THR A 371 6.33 22.48 -8.94
N MET A 372 6.38 21.28 -9.53
CA MET A 372 7.56 20.40 -9.51
C MET A 372 8.66 20.85 -10.45
N LYS A 373 8.34 21.54 -11.56
CA LYS A 373 9.36 22.15 -12.43
C LYS A 373 10.14 23.24 -11.71
N ASP A 374 9.52 23.95 -10.78
CA ASP A 374 10.20 24.98 -9.98
C ASP A 374 11.26 24.38 -9.03
N ILE A 375 11.19 23.09 -8.71
CA ILE A 375 12.24 22.38 -7.93
C ILE A 375 13.46 22.06 -8.81
N THR A 376 13.41 22.31 -10.13
CA THR A 376 14.54 22.05 -11.03
C THR A 376 15.43 23.27 -11.26
N THR A 377 14.88 24.47 -11.09
CA THR A 377 15.60 25.76 -11.06
C THR A 377 16.34 25.94 -9.74
#